data_AF-A0A5S4H4N9-F1
#
_entry.id   AF-A0A5S4H4N9-F1
#
_cell.length_a   1.000
_cell.length_b   1.000
_cell.length_c   1.000
_cell.angle_alpha   90.00
_cell.angle_beta   90.00
_cell.angle_gamma   90.00
#
_symmetry.space_group_name_H-M   'P 1'
#
loop_
_entity.id
_entity.type
_entity.pdbx_description
1 polymer ?
#
loop_
_entity_poly.entity_id
_entity_poly.type
_entity_poly.pdbx_seq_one_letter_code
_entity_poly.pdbx_strand_id
1 'polypeptide(L)'
;MVSLISFLAVLLIFFSIDVRSRDSVVTKKWHTYLFEWASRIGGISTALALALGWVDLFLPDQSDLIHVAFVAVPGSMGVLCAIALGLEMLWQRWEG
;
A
#
# COMPACT_ATOMS: atom_id res chain seq x y z
N MET A 1 -13.62 6.32 11.05
CA MET A 1 -12.16 6.12 11.13
C MET A 1 -11.76 4.65 11.28
N VAL A 2 -12.42 3.87 12.14
CA VAL A 2 -12.15 2.42 12.31
C VAL A 2 -12.15 1.65 10.98
N SER A 3 -13.13 1.90 10.10
CA SER A 3 -13.21 1.25 8.78
C SER A 3 -12.00 1.56 7.87
N LEU A 4 -11.45 2.77 7.95
CA LEU A 4 -10.28 3.19 7.16
C LEU A 4 -9.01 2.49 7.67
N ILE A 5 -8.83 2.43 9.00
CA ILE A 5 -7.67 1.77 9.62
C ILE A 5 -7.70 0.26 9.33
N SER A 6 -8.88 -0.38 9.44
CA SER A 6 -9.02 -1.80 9.06
C SER A 6 -8.68 -2.04 7.59
N PHE A 7 -9.11 -1.16 6.69
CA PHE A 7 -8.77 -1.24 5.27
C PHE A 7 -7.26 -1.09 5.03
N LEU A 8 -6.62 -0.10 5.65
CA LEU A 8 -5.17 0.13 5.58
C LEU A 8 -4.40 -1.07 6.16
N ALA A 9 -4.88 -1.70 7.23
CA ALA A 9 -4.26 -2.90 7.81
C ALA A 9 -4.28 -4.07 6.81
N VAL A 10 -5.41 -4.29 6.13
CA VAL A 10 -5.52 -5.33 5.09
C VAL A 10 -4.57 -5.05 3.93
N LEU A 11 -4.49 -3.80 3.46
CA LEU A 11 -3.52 -3.41 2.42
C LEU A 11 -2.08 -3.65 2.87
N LEU A 12 -1.75 -3.32 4.12
CA LEU A 12 -0.40 -3.52 4.65
C LEU A 12 -0.02 -5.00 4.72
N ILE A 13 -0.98 -5.86 5.11
CA ILE A 13 -0.80 -7.32 5.09
C ILE A 13 -0.58 -7.80 3.65
N PHE A 14 -1.41 -7.35 2.70
CA PHE A 14 -1.26 -7.69 1.29
C PHE A 14 0.13 -7.33 0.75
N PHE A 15 0.60 -6.10 0.96
CA PHE A 15 1.94 -5.67 0.52
C PHE A 15 3.06 -6.46 1.21
N SER A 16 2.92 -6.79 2.49
CA SER A 16 3.91 -7.59 3.21
C SER A 16 4.07 -8.99 2.61
N ILE A 17 2.95 -9.61 2.20
CA ILE A 17 2.94 -10.91 1.52
C ILE A 17 3.56 -10.78 0.12
N ASP A 18 3.15 -9.78 -0.65
CA ASP A 18 3.62 -9.57 -2.01
C ASP A 18 5.14 -9.32 -2.06
N VAL A 19 5.67 -8.39 -1.26
CA VAL A 19 7.12 -8.15 -1.13
C VAL A 19 7.88 -9.44 -0.80
N ARG A 20 7.40 -10.19 0.20
CA ARG A 20 8.07 -11.43 0.64
C ARG A 20 8.06 -12.53 -0.44
N SER A 21 7.00 -12.61 -1.25
CA SER A 21 6.94 -13.58 -2.33
C SER A 21 7.95 -13.28 -3.45
N ARG A 22 8.25 -12.00 -3.69
CA ARG A 22 9.09 -11.52 -4.80
C ARG A 22 10.59 -11.72 -4.57
N ASP A 23 11.04 -11.83 -3.32
CA ASP A 23 12.45 -12.09 -2.98
C ASP A 23 13.01 -13.42 -3.55
N SER A 24 12.16 -14.27 -4.15
CA SER A 24 12.52 -15.60 -4.65
C SER A 24 12.71 -15.72 -6.18
N VAL A 25 12.46 -14.67 -6.99
CA VAL A 25 12.44 -14.79 -8.47
C VAL A 25 13.58 -14.00 -9.14
N VAL A 26 14.59 -14.74 -9.64
CA VAL A 26 15.86 -14.21 -10.19
C VAL A 26 15.78 -13.78 -11.67
N THR A 27 14.67 -14.02 -12.36
CA THR A 27 14.58 -13.85 -13.82
C THR A 27 14.08 -12.44 -14.22
N LYS A 28 15.02 -11.51 -14.42
CA LYS A 28 14.77 -10.07 -14.59
C LYS A 28 14.24 -9.69 -15.98
N LYS A 29 12.94 -9.44 -16.09
CA LYS A 29 12.36 -8.53 -17.11
C LYS A 29 12.22 -7.12 -16.50
N TRP A 30 12.31 -6.06 -17.32
CA TRP A 30 12.23 -4.66 -16.86
C TRP A 30 10.93 -4.34 -16.10
N HIS A 31 9.81 -4.94 -16.50
CA HIS A 31 8.51 -4.76 -15.83
C HIS A 31 8.49 -5.32 -14.40
N THR A 32 9.24 -6.39 -14.11
CA THR A 32 9.33 -6.97 -12.76
C THR A 32 9.88 -5.98 -11.74
N TYR A 33 10.84 -5.14 -12.15
CA TYR A 33 11.39 -4.10 -11.29
C TYR A 33 10.37 -3.01 -10.95
N LEU A 34 9.56 -2.58 -11.92
CA LEU A 34 8.54 -1.55 -11.69
C LEU A 34 7.52 -2.01 -10.64
N PHE A 35 7.07 -3.26 -10.74
CA PHE A 35 6.10 -3.81 -9.80
C PHE A 35 6.71 -4.11 -8.42
N GLU A 36 7.98 -4.53 -8.36
CA GLU A 36 8.70 -4.62 -7.08
C GLU A 36 8.76 -3.25 -6.37
N TRP A 37 9.10 -2.19 -7.10
CA TRP A 37 9.09 -0.83 -6.57
C TRP A 37 7.69 -0.37 -6.17
N ALA A 38 6.66 -0.67 -6.97
CA ALA A 38 5.28 -0.36 -6.65
C ALA A 38 4.83 -1.03 -5.34
N SER A 39 5.23 -2.29 -5.12
CA SER A 39 4.94 -3.03 -3.89
C SER A 39 5.61 -2.44 -2.66
N ARG A 40 6.91 -2.10 -2.76
CA ARG A 40 7.66 -1.49 -1.67
C ARG A 40 7.14 -0.10 -1.32
N ILE A 41 6.91 0.74 -2.32
CA ILE A 41 6.35 2.09 -2.14
C ILE A 41 4.94 2.01 -1.57
N GLY A 42 4.08 1.13 -2.11
CA GLY A 42 2.73 0.91 -1.63
C GLY A 42 2.69 0.45 -0.18
N GLY A 43 3.55 -0.50 0.20
CA GLY A 43 3.69 -0.98 1.58
C GLY A 43 4.13 0.12 2.56
N ILE A 44 5.19 0.86 2.23
CA ILE A 44 5.68 1.97 3.07
C ILE A 44 4.60 3.05 3.22
N SER A 45 3.96 3.41 2.13
CA SER A 45 2.89 4.41 2.12
C SER A 45 1.71 3.99 2.99
N THR A 46 1.28 2.72 2.87
CA THR A 46 0.19 2.17 3.68
C THR A 46 0.56 2.11 5.16
N ALA A 47 1.80 1.74 5.49
CA ALA A 47 2.30 1.72 6.87
C ALA A 47 2.28 3.13 7.49
N LEU A 48 2.72 4.14 6.73
CA LEU A 48 2.68 5.54 7.17
C LEU A 48 1.23 6.03 7.38
N ALA A 49 0.33 5.75 6.44
CA ALA A 49 -1.08 6.12 6.55
C ALA A 49 -1.75 5.46 7.77
N LEU A 50 -1.45 4.20 8.02
CA LEU A 50 -1.98 3.45 9.16
C LEU A 50 -1.42 3.98 10.49
N ALA A 51 -0.12 4.28 10.55
CA ALA A 51 0.49 4.87 11.74
C ALA A 51 -0.11 6.25 12.05
N LEU A 52 -0.30 7.09 11.04
CA LEU A 52 -0.93 8.39 11.18
C LEU A 52 -2.40 8.27 11.61
N GLY A 53 -3.17 7.37 10.98
CA GLY A 53 -4.56 7.11 11.36
C GLY A 53 -4.70 6.50 12.76
N TRP A 54 -3.72 5.72 13.22
CA TRP A 54 -3.66 5.22 14.59
C TRP A 54 -3.38 6.34 15.59
N VAL A 55 -2.39 7.19 15.31
CA VAL A 55 -2.04 8.34 16.15
C VAL A 55 -3.23 9.29 16.30
N ASP A 56 -3.95 9.53 15.20
CA ASP A 56 -5.14 10.39 15.16
C ASP A 56 -6.26 9.95 16.11
N LEU A 57 -6.44 8.64 16.35
CA LEU A 57 -7.41 8.13 17.33
C LEU A 57 -7.12 8.58 18.78
N PHE A 58 -5.89 8.95 19.09
CA PHE A 58 -5.44 9.31 20.43
C PHE A 58 -5.16 10.81 20.60
N LEU A 59 -5.26 11.62 19.54
CA LEU A 59 -5.15 13.08 19.66
C LEU A 59 -6.54 13.72 19.81
N PRO A 60 -6.71 14.70 20.71
CA PRO A 60 -7.93 15.49 20.78
C PRO A 60 -8.06 16.42 19.56
N ASP A 61 -9.27 16.50 18.98
CA ASP A 61 -9.64 17.32 17.80
C ASP A 61 -9.06 18.74 17.88
N GLN A 62 -7.96 19.01 17.18
CA GLN A 62 -7.43 20.38 17.05
C GLN A 62 -7.07 20.81 15.62
N SER A 63 -7.26 20.00 14.57
CA SER A 63 -7.11 20.49 13.19
C SER A 63 -7.59 19.52 12.10
N ASP A 64 -8.89 19.51 11.83
CA ASP A 64 -9.57 18.55 10.92
C ASP A 64 -8.99 18.46 9.50
N LEU A 65 -8.43 19.54 8.96
CA LEU A 65 -8.00 19.58 7.54
C LEU A 65 -6.59 19.04 7.31
N ILE A 66 -5.68 19.21 8.26
CA ILE A 66 -4.28 18.83 8.09
C ILE A 66 -4.13 17.32 8.32
N HIS A 67 -4.77 16.77 9.36
CA HIS A 67 -4.71 15.34 9.68
C HIS A 67 -5.30 14.46 8.56
N VAL A 68 -6.42 14.88 7.96
CA VAL A 68 -7.05 14.15 6.85
C VAL A 68 -6.15 14.09 5.62
N ALA A 69 -5.46 15.19 5.26
CA ALA A 69 -4.56 15.20 4.10
C ALA A 69 -3.35 14.27 4.31
N PHE A 70 -2.76 14.27 5.51
CA PHE A 70 -1.61 13.43 5.83
C PHE A 70 -1.92 11.94 5.89
N VAL A 71 -3.16 11.52 6.17
CA VAL A 71 -3.59 10.10 6.08
C VAL A 71 -4.05 9.75 4.66
N ALA A 72 -4.81 10.64 4.02
CA ALA A 72 -5.45 10.36 2.73
C ALA A 72 -4.44 10.24 1.59
N VAL A 73 -3.40 11.09 1.56
CA VAL A 73 -2.38 11.04 0.50
C VAL A 73 -1.61 9.72 0.50
N PRO A 74 -0.98 9.28 1.61
CA PRO A 74 -0.28 8.01 1.64
C PRO A 74 -1.22 6.80 1.54
N GLY A 75 -2.44 6.89 2.07
CA GLY A 75 -3.45 5.84 1.89
C GLY A 75 -3.83 5.65 0.42
N SER A 76 -4.09 6.74 -0.30
CA SER A 76 -4.44 6.71 -1.72
C SER A 76 -3.30 6.18 -2.59
N MET A 77 -2.05 6.56 -2.27
CA MET A 77 -0.88 6.03 -2.97
C MET A 77 -0.73 4.51 -2.74
N GLY A 78 -0.99 4.02 -1.52
CA GLY A 78 -1.07 2.59 -1.23
C GLY A 78 -2.14 1.87 -2.06
N VAL A 79 -3.34 2.44 -2.17
CA VAL A 79 -4.43 1.88 -2.99
C VAL A 79 -4.04 1.81 -4.47
N LEU A 80 -3.45 2.88 -5.03
CA LEU A 80 -3.02 2.91 -6.43
C LEU A 80 -1.96 1.84 -6.71
N CYS A 81 -1.00 1.66 -5.81
CA CYS A 81 -0.01 0.59 -5.91
C CYS A 81 -0.68 -0.80 -5.88
N ALA A 82 -1.67 -1.02 -5.01
CA ALA A 82 -2.37 -2.30 -4.93
C ALA A 82 -3.15 -2.61 -6.22
N ILE A 83 -3.79 -1.60 -6.82
CA ILE A 83 -4.48 -1.73 -8.12
C ILE A 83 -3.47 -2.09 -9.21
N ALA A 84 -2.32 -1.41 -9.26
CA ALA A 84 -1.28 -1.69 -10.26
C ALA A 84 -0.75 -3.13 -10.16
N LEU A 85 -0.53 -3.65 -8.94
CA LEU A 85 -0.13 -5.04 -8.72
C LEU A 85 -1.24 -6.04 -9.06
N GLY A 86 -2.50 -5.70 -8.78
CA GLY A 86 -3.65 -6.51 -9.21
C GLY A 86 -3.70 -6.65 -10.74
N LEU A 87 -3.42 -5.58 -11.48
CA LEU A 87 -3.33 -5.60 -12.94
C LEU A 87 -2.15 -6.45 -13.43
N GLU A 88 -0.99 -6.40 -12.75
CA GLU A 88 0.14 -7.30 -13.05
C GLU A 88 -0.27 -8.77 -12.95
N MET A 89 -0.97 -9.16 -11.87
CA MET A 89 -1.40 -10.54 -11.68
C MET A 89 -2.36 -11.02 -12.78
N LEU A 90 -3.26 -10.15 -13.25
CA LEU A 90 -4.14 -10.46 -14.38
C LEU A 90 -3.35 -10.60 -15.68
N TRP A 91 -2.36 -9.72 -15.91
CA TRP A 91 -1.50 -9.77 -17.08
C TRP A 91 -0.67 -11.05 -17.14
N GLN A 92 -0.01 -11.43 -16.03
CA GLN A 92 0.78 -12.66 -15.96
C GLN A 92 -0.05 -13.91 -16.25
N ARG A 93 -1.33 -13.94 -15.83
CA ARG A 93 -2.26 -15.04 -16.13
C ARG A 93 -2.69 -15.10 -17.59
N TRP A 94 -2.63 -13.98 -18.31
CA TRP A 94 -2.97 -13.95 -19.74
C TRP A 94 -1.79 -14.43 -20.59
N GLU A 95 -0.55 -14.07 -20.22
CA GLU A 95 0.65 -14.46 -20.97
C GLU A 95 1.11 -15.91 -20.73
N GLY A 96 0.64 -16.56 -19.66
CA GLY A 96 0.99 -17.94 -19.29
C GLY A 96 -0.06 -18.96 -19.72
#